data_AF-A0A2T0ASH0-F1
#
_entry.id   AF-A0A2T0ASH0-F1
#
_cell.length_a   1.000
_cell.length_b   1.000
_cell.length_c   1.000
_cell.angle_alpha   90.00
_cell.angle_beta   90.00
_cell.angle_gamma   90.00
#
_symmetry.space_group_name_H-M   'P 1'
#
loop_
_entity.id
_entity.type
_entity.pdbx_description
1 polymer ?
#
loop_
_entity_poly.entity_id
_entity_poly.type
_entity_poly.pdbx_seq_one_letter_code
_entity_poly.pdbx_strand_id
1 'polypeptide(L)'
;MLPEPHPNVDEVELHVDNTVIRLIRRLTYDLPHEVSAFIPRAEIRRRRYENGQLVWEEEVILNSLTVVHSPQRPPTGERPPAAGPDIAAGSKAAVRLNYTSGKGIGC
;
A
#
# COMPACT_ATOMS: atom_id res chain seq x y z
N MET A 1 -31.15 15.06 -6.73
CA MET A 1 -29.77 15.59 -6.75
C MET A 1 -28.87 14.46 -7.22
N LEU A 2 -28.22 14.63 -8.36
CA LEU A 2 -27.20 13.68 -8.85
C LEU A 2 -25.91 13.92 -8.03
N PRO A 3 -25.15 12.88 -7.67
CA PRO A 3 -23.87 13.07 -6.99
C PRO A 3 -22.93 13.83 -7.94
N GLU A 4 -22.30 14.90 -7.42
CA GLU A 4 -21.29 15.65 -8.17
C GLU A 4 -20.17 14.70 -8.62
N PRO A 5 -19.76 14.73 -9.90
CA PRO A 5 -18.65 13.91 -10.38
C PRO A 5 -17.38 14.27 -9.61
N HIS A 6 -16.70 13.26 -9.07
CA HIS A 6 -15.43 13.44 -8.40
C HIS A 6 -14.34 13.20 -9.44
N PRO A 7 -13.71 14.26 -10.01
CA PRO A 7 -12.70 14.10 -11.04
C PRO A 7 -11.48 13.32 -10.54
N ASN A 8 -11.29 13.23 -9.22
CA ASN A 8 -10.19 12.52 -8.62
C ASN A 8 -10.60 11.59 -7.48
N VAL A 9 -10.17 10.34 -7.55
CA VAL A 9 -10.43 9.31 -6.55
C VAL A 9 -9.15 8.56 -6.24
N ASP A 10 -8.70 8.64 -5.00
CA ASP A 10 -7.64 7.79 -4.47
C ASP A 10 -8.24 6.59 -3.77
N GLU A 11 -7.65 5.42 -4.03
CA GLU A 11 -7.92 4.22 -3.27
C GLU A 11 -6.60 3.57 -2.86
N VAL A 12 -6.38 3.51 -1.54
CA VAL A 12 -5.24 2.82 -0.94
C VAL A 12 -5.79 1.69 -0.08
N GLU A 13 -5.39 0.46 -0.38
CA GLU A 13 -5.75 -0.71 0.39
C GLU A 13 -4.49 -1.43 0.84
N LEU A 14 -4.36 -1.62 2.16
CA LEU A 14 -3.24 -2.28 2.79
C LEU A 14 -3.72 -3.53 3.52
N HIS A 15 -3.13 -4.67 3.16
CA HIS A 15 -3.39 -5.97 3.78
C HIS A 15 -2.22 -6.33 4.69
N VAL A 16 -2.49 -6.44 5.99
CA VAL A 16 -1.53 -6.91 7.00
C VAL A 16 -2.16 -8.10 7.72
N ASP A 17 -1.70 -9.30 7.38
CA ASP A 17 -2.33 -10.55 7.83
C ASP A 17 -3.85 -10.57 7.52
N ASN A 18 -4.69 -10.77 8.53
CA ASN A 18 -6.15 -10.76 8.40
C ASN A 18 -6.75 -9.35 8.57
N THR A 19 -5.91 -8.30 8.62
CA THR A 19 -6.35 -6.92 8.79
C THR A 19 -6.27 -6.16 7.47
N VAL A 20 -7.34 -5.44 7.15
CA VAL A 20 -7.41 -4.57 5.97
C VAL A 20 -7.56 -3.13 6.41
N ILE A 21 -6.67 -2.26 5.95
CA ILE A 21 -6.77 -0.80 6.10
C ILE A 21 -7.06 -0.23 4.72
N ARG A 22 -8.22 0.43 4.58
CA ARG A 22 -8.66 1.02 3.31
C ARG A 22 -8.89 2.52 3.47
N LEU A 23 -8.25 3.31 2.62
CA LEU A 23 -8.44 4.75 2.51
C LEU A 23 -9.01 5.05 1.13
N ILE A 24 -10.17 5.70 1.11
CA ILE A 24 -10.81 6.19 -0.11
C ILE A 24 -10.93 7.69 0.03
N ARG A 25 -10.30 8.44 -0.89
CA ARG A 25 -10.42 9.90 -0.96
C ARG A 25 -11.16 10.23 -2.25
N ARG A 26 -12.19 11.06 -2.15
CA ARG A 26 -12.91 11.58 -3.31
C ARG A 26 -12.77 13.09 -3.31
N LEU A 27 -12.17 13.63 -4.35
CA LEU A 27 -11.92 15.06 -4.48
C LEU A 27 -12.81 15.64 -5.57
N THR A 28 -13.33 16.83 -5.31
CA THR A 28 -14.13 17.62 -6.25
C THR A 28 -13.26 18.45 -7.21
N TYR A 29 -11.93 18.36 -7.09
CA TYR A 29 -10.95 19.08 -7.91
C TYR A 29 -9.92 18.12 -8.52
N ASP A 30 -9.35 18.50 -9.67
CA ASP A 30 -8.42 17.67 -10.45
C ASP A 30 -6.96 18.15 -10.34
N LEU A 31 -6.54 18.52 -9.13
CA LEU A 31 -5.17 18.93 -8.90
C LEU A 31 -4.31 17.73 -8.50
N PRO A 32 -3.03 17.67 -8.92
CA PRO A 32 -2.08 16.68 -8.43
C PRO A 32 -2.03 16.67 -6.90
N HIS A 33 -2.14 15.49 -6.29
CA HIS A 33 -2.17 15.33 -4.84
C HIS A 33 -1.37 14.10 -4.44
N GLU A 34 -0.83 14.15 -3.24
CA GLU A 34 -0.10 13.05 -2.63
C GLU A 34 -0.96 12.34 -1.59
N VAL A 35 -0.84 11.01 -1.53
CA VAL A 35 -1.35 10.17 -0.45
C VAL A 35 -0.21 9.32 0.06
N SER A 36 0.13 9.49 1.33
CA SER A 36 1.12 8.67 2.00
C SER A 36 0.49 8.01 3.23
N ALA A 37 0.67 6.69 3.38
CA ALA A 37 0.24 5.93 4.54
C ALA A 37 1.47 5.33 5.22
N PHE A 38 1.61 5.59 6.52
CA PHE A 38 2.74 5.13 7.32
C PHE A 38 2.22 4.27 8.47
N ILE A 39 2.68 3.02 8.53
CA ILE A 39 2.52 2.15 9.67
C ILE A 39 3.88 1.99 10.33
N PRO A 40 4.12 2.64 11.47
CA PRO A 40 5.40 2.59 12.16
C PRO A 40 5.75 1.18 12.63
N ARG A 41 4.74 0.34 12.93
CA ARG A 41 4.96 -1.03 13.36
C ARG A 41 3.70 -1.87 13.18
N ALA A 42 3.85 -3.08 12.67
CA ALA A 42 2.82 -4.12 12.74
C ALA A 42 3.41 -5.41 13.29
N GLU A 43 2.74 -6.00 14.28
CA GLU A 43 3.15 -7.25 14.91
C GLU A 43 2.05 -8.30 14.70
N ILE A 44 2.43 -9.43 14.11
CA ILE A 44 1.56 -10.59 13.90
C ILE A 44 2.16 -11.71 14.73
N ARG A 45 1.43 -12.14 15.77
CA ARG A 45 1.82 -13.25 16.64
C ARG A 45 0.76 -14.33 16.59
N ARG A 46 1.16 -15.55 16.24
CA ARG A 46 0.26 -16.69 16.15
C ARG A 46 0.78 -17.82 17.03
N ARG A 47 -0.12 -18.46 17.78
CA ARG A 47 0.17 -19.59 18.65
C ARG A 47 -0.83 -20.70 18.39
N ARG A 48 -0.38 -21.94 18.27
CA ARG A 48 -1.22 -23.12 18.14
C ARG A 48 -0.98 -24.04 19.32
N TYR A 49 -2.08 -24.46 19.94
CA TYR A 49 -2.07 -25.39 21.05
C TYR A 49 -2.75 -26.71 20.63
N GLU A 50 -2.19 -27.83 21.05
CA GLU A 50 -2.79 -29.16 20.94
C GLU A 50 -2.69 -29.85 22.29
N ASN A 51 -3.78 -30.45 22.76
CA ASN A 51 -3.87 -31.10 24.08
C ASN A 51 -3.43 -30.19 25.24
N GLY A 52 -3.69 -28.88 25.15
CA GLY A 52 -3.28 -27.89 26.14
C GLY A 52 -1.78 -27.53 26.11
N GLN A 53 -1.01 -28.10 25.19
CA GLN A 53 0.41 -27.80 25.00
C GLN A 53 0.63 -26.92 23.77
N LEU A 54 1.53 -25.95 23.88
CA LEU A 54 1.93 -25.11 22.74
C LEU A 54 2.73 -25.97 21.76
N VAL A 55 2.25 -26.12 20.53
CA VAL A 55 2.90 -26.93 19.49
C VAL A 55 3.54 -26.11 18.38
N TRP A 56 3.14 -24.84 18.24
CA TRP A 56 3.69 -23.95 17.23
C TRP A 56 3.50 -22.48 17.60
N GLU A 57 4.48 -21.65 17.27
CA GLU A 57 4.45 -20.21 17.39
C GLU A 57 5.06 -19.58 16.14
N GLU A 58 4.48 -18.47 15.69
CA GLU A 58 5.01 -17.62 14.62
C GLU A 58 4.93 -16.16 15.07
N GLU A 59 6.01 -15.43 14.83
CA GLU A 59 6.09 -13.99 15.04
C GLU A 59 6.59 -13.31 13.77
N VAL A 60 5.80 -12.36 13.26
CA VAL A 60 6.15 -11.49 12.14
C VAL A 60 6.07 -10.05 12.62
N ILE A 61 7.21 -9.35 12.64
CA ILE A 61 7.30 -7.94 13.02
C ILE A 61 7.69 -7.12 11.79
N LEU A 62 6.83 -6.21 11.40
CA LEU A 62 7.03 -5.26 10.31
C LEU A 62 7.34 -3.89 10.94
N ASN A 63 8.60 -3.46 10.88
CA ASN A 63 9.07 -2.23 11.55
C ASN A 63 8.79 -0.93 10.77
N SER A 64 8.31 -1.02 9.54
CA SER A 64 7.80 0.11 8.76
C SER A 64 7.07 -0.41 7.54
N LEU A 65 5.80 -0.04 7.39
CA LEU A 65 5.08 -0.20 6.12
C LEU A 65 4.74 1.19 5.63
N THR A 66 5.17 1.51 4.42
CA THR A 66 4.93 2.81 3.81
C THR A 66 4.31 2.60 2.44
N VAL A 67 3.20 3.28 2.17
CA VAL A 67 2.60 3.39 0.85
C VAL A 67 2.65 4.86 0.45
N VAL A 68 3.21 5.16 -0.71
CA VAL A 68 3.26 6.52 -1.27
C VAL A 68 2.62 6.50 -2.65
N HIS A 69 1.54 7.26 -2.79
CA HIS A 69 1.01 7.71 -4.06
C HIS A 69 1.39 9.17 -4.24
N SER A 70 2.18 9.47 -5.27
CA SER A 70 2.58 10.82 -5.61
C SER A 70 2.38 11.05 -7.10
N PRO A 71 1.95 12.26 -7.54
CA PRO A 71 1.84 12.57 -8.95
C PRO A 71 3.23 12.55 -9.58
N GLN A 72 3.40 11.79 -10.67
CA GLN A 72 4.65 11.87 -11.42
C GLN A 72 4.81 13.27 -11.99
N ARG A 73 5.96 13.89 -11.71
CA ARG A 73 6.36 15.12 -12.40
C ARG A 73 6.36 14.81 -13.91
N PRO A 74 5.85 15.69 -14.78
CA PRO A 74 6.11 15.57 -16.21
C PRO A 74 7.63 15.44 -16.38
N PRO A 75 8.13 14.53 -17.22
CA PRO A 75 9.56 14.41 -17.44
C PRO A 75 10.07 15.72 -18.04
N THR A 76 10.64 16.59 -17.20
CA THR A 76 11.57 17.61 -17.66
C THR A 76 12.73 16.85 -18.26
N GLY A 77 13.00 17.05 -19.55
CA GLY A 77 13.87 16.21 -20.38
C GLY A 77 15.34 16.14 -19.95
N GLU A 78 15.61 15.54 -18.80
CA GLU A 78 16.96 15.30 -18.30
C GLU A 78 17.17 13.81 -18.03
N ARG A 79 18.25 13.34 -18.65
CA ARG A 79 18.86 12.01 -18.77
C ARG A 79 18.49 10.97 -17.68
N PRO A 80 18.25 9.69 -18.05
CA PRO A 80 17.99 8.62 -17.07
C PRO A 80 19.16 8.45 -16.08
N PRO A 81 18.90 8.18 -14.79
CA PRO A 81 19.95 7.78 -13.86
C PRO A 81 20.55 6.43 -14.32
N ALA A 82 21.88 6.32 -14.24
CA ALA A 82 22.59 5.09 -14.55
C ALA A 82 22.09 3.93 -13.68
N ALA A 83 21.92 2.75 -14.29
CA ALA A 83 21.45 1.53 -13.63
C ALA A 83 22.24 1.26 -12.33
N GLY A 84 21.53 1.29 -11.20
CA GLY A 84 22.08 0.84 -9.91
C GLY A 84 22.17 -0.69 -9.87
N PRO A 85 22.94 -1.27 -8.93
CA PRO A 85 23.21 -2.70 -8.91
C PRO A 85 21.97 -3.50 -8.48
N ASP A 86 21.76 -4.64 -9.14
CA ASP A 86 20.73 -5.63 -8.82
C ASP A 86 20.87 -6.11 -7.36
N ILE A 87 19.84 -5.87 -6.53
CA ILE A 87 19.76 -6.47 -5.20
C ILE A 87 18.98 -7.78 -5.28
N ALA A 88 19.70 -8.87 -4.98
CA ALA A 88 19.25 -10.25 -4.98
C ALA A 88 18.15 -10.53 -3.94
N ALA A 89 17.30 -11.51 -4.28
CA ALA A 89 16.10 -11.93 -3.57
C ALA A 89 16.35 -12.45 -2.14
N GLY A 90 15.64 -11.86 -1.17
CA GLY A 90 15.47 -12.38 0.20
C GLY A 90 14.00 -12.72 0.47
N SER A 91 13.78 -13.85 1.14
CA SER A 91 12.51 -14.41 1.67
C SER A 91 11.23 -13.59 1.46
N LYS A 92 10.33 -14.09 0.59
CA LYS A 92 9.03 -13.48 0.32
C LYS A 92 8.03 -13.74 1.46
N ALA A 93 7.94 -12.83 2.42
CA ALA A 93 6.62 -12.49 2.95
C ALA A 93 5.90 -11.72 1.83
N ALA A 94 4.93 -12.37 1.18
CA ALA A 94 4.17 -11.74 0.11
C ALA A 94 3.17 -10.74 0.71
N VAL A 95 3.62 -9.53 1.02
CA VAL A 95 2.72 -8.40 1.26
C VAL A 95 2.17 -8.00 -0.11
N ARG A 96 0.92 -8.38 -0.39
CA ARG A 96 0.23 -7.92 -1.60
C ARG A 96 -0.24 -6.49 -1.36
N LEU A 97 0.52 -5.55 -1.89
CA LEU A 97 0.10 -4.17 -2.06
C LEU A 97 -0.64 -4.10 -3.40
N ASN A 98 -1.97 -4.19 -3.36
CA ASN A 98 -2.77 -3.89 -4.53
C ASN A 98 -3.02 -2.38 -4.51
N TYR A 99 -2.27 -1.66 -5.34
CA TYR A 99 -2.50 -0.24 -5.60
C TYR A 99 -3.16 -0.11 -6.98
N THR A 100 -4.37 0.44 -7.00
CA THR A 100 -5.10 0.77 -8.23
C THR A 100 -5.44 2.25 -8.21
N SER A 101 -4.63 3.08 -8.89
CA SER A 101 -5.13 4.39 -9.32
C SER A 101 -5.98 4.20 -10.57
N GLY A 102 -7.29 4.26 -10.40
CA GLY A 102 -8.20 4.38 -11.53
C GLY A 102 -8.40 5.85 -11.88
N LYS A 103 -8.08 6.25 -13.11
CA LYS A 103 -8.80 7.38 -13.72
C LYS A 103 -10.24 6.91 -13.91
N GLY A 104 -11.17 7.41 -13.11
CA GLY A 104 -12.58 7.08 -13.24
C GLY A 104 -13.06 7.41 -14.65
N ILE A 105 -13.26 6.38 -15.47
CA ILE A 105 -14.10 6.49 -16.67
C ILE A 105 -15.53 6.38 -16.14
N GLY A 106 -16.33 7.40 -16.41
CA GLY A 106 -17.64 7.60 -15.81
C GLY A 106 -18.64 6.47 -16.05
N CYS A 107 -19.62 6.42 -15.15
CA CYS A 107 -20.96 5.90 -15.41
C CYS A 107 -21.90 7.08 -15.62
#